data_AF-A0A1G8JYA2-F1
#
_entry.id   AF-A0A1G8JYA2-F1
#
_cell.length_a   1.000
_cell.length_b   1.000
_cell.length_c   1.000
_cell.angle_alpha   90.00
_cell.angle_beta   90.00
_cell.angle_gamma   90.00
#
_symmetry.space_group_name_H-M   'P 1'
#
loop_
_entity.id
_entity.type
_entity.pdbx_description
1 polymer ?
#
loop_
_entity_poly.entity_id
_entity_poly.type
_entity_poly.pdbx_seq_one_letter_code
_entity_poly.pdbx_strand_id
1 'polypeptide(L)'
;MVANRALAPSSKLAMEDWVRDDVAIPNLEDVTSQQLYRAMDMLLAVREGLEKQVYFSVANLLNLEVDLIYFDTTSSYFEVEPQEAPEGETFRQLGHSKDHRPDLLQTVIGLAVTREGIPIRCWAWPGNTSDMSVIEEVKNDLVGWKLGRVISVVDRGFSS
;
A
#
# COMPACT_ATOMS: atom_id res chain seq x y z
N MET A 1 13.39 5.48 -1.85
CA MET A 1 12.16 6.24 -2.19
C MET A 1 11.09 6.17 -1.13
N VAL A 2 10.66 4.98 -0.67
CA VAL A 2 9.63 4.85 0.39
C VAL A 2 10.03 5.61 1.66
N ALA A 3 11.25 5.39 2.16
CA ALA A 3 11.76 6.09 3.34
C ALA A 3 11.79 7.62 3.17
N ASN A 4 12.28 8.13 2.03
CA ASN A 4 12.24 9.57 1.74
C ASN A 4 10.81 10.11 1.75
N ARG A 5 9.84 9.40 1.15
CA ARG A 5 8.45 9.84 1.13
C ARG A 5 7.86 10.00 2.54
N ALA A 6 8.29 9.18 3.48
CA ALA A 6 7.85 9.25 4.87
C ALA A 6 8.60 10.33 5.69
N LEU A 7 9.90 10.49 5.46
CA LEU A 7 10.77 11.33 6.31
C LEU A 7 10.99 12.74 5.77
N ALA A 8 11.09 12.90 4.45
CA ALA A 8 11.43 14.15 3.77
C ALA A 8 10.82 14.18 2.35
N PRO A 9 9.48 14.22 2.23
CA PRO A 9 8.80 14.09 0.96
C PRO A 9 9.26 15.16 -0.03
N SER A 10 9.83 14.72 -1.14
CA SER A 10 10.39 15.58 -2.18
C SER A 10 10.18 14.98 -3.58
N SER A 11 10.62 15.69 -4.62
CA SER A 11 10.59 15.17 -5.99
C SER A 11 11.52 13.95 -6.13
N LYS A 12 11.25 13.07 -7.10
CA LYS A 12 12.09 11.89 -7.34
C LYS A 12 13.55 12.24 -7.69
N LEU A 13 13.76 13.41 -8.30
CA LEU A 13 15.10 13.91 -8.61
C LEU A 13 15.78 14.45 -7.35
N ALA A 14 15.06 15.20 -6.52
CA ALA A 14 15.58 15.70 -5.23
C ALA A 14 15.93 14.58 -4.24
N MET A 15 15.44 13.35 -4.46
CA MET A 15 15.87 12.20 -3.68
C MET A 15 17.34 11.83 -3.89
N GLU A 16 17.94 12.17 -5.03
CA GLU A 16 19.37 11.94 -5.29
C GLU A 16 20.21 12.77 -4.33
N ASP A 17 19.89 14.07 -4.23
CA ASP A 17 20.51 14.99 -3.28
C ASP A 17 20.23 14.57 -1.82
N TRP A 18 19.00 14.17 -1.51
CA TRP A 18 18.64 13.70 -0.16
C TRP A 18 19.48 12.51 0.30
N VAL A 19 19.72 11.51 -0.57
CA VAL A 19 20.57 10.36 -0.21
C VAL A 19 22.02 10.77 0.00
N ARG A 20 22.53 11.70 -0.82
CA ARG A 20 23.91 12.17 -0.78
C ARG A 20 24.19 13.04 0.45
N ASP A 21 23.29 13.97 0.75
CA ASP A 21 23.58 15.11 1.62
C ASP A 21 22.85 15.04 2.98
N ASP A 22 21.67 14.38 3.05
CA ASP A 22 20.78 14.48 4.21
C ASP A 22 20.72 13.20 5.08
N VAL A 23 21.12 12.03 4.55
CA VAL A 23 21.02 10.75 5.29
C VAL A 23 22.28 9.90 5.22
N ALA A 24 22.54 9.17 6.31
CA ALA A 24 23.61 8.18 6.34
C ALA A 24 23.04 6.79 6.04
N ILE A 25 23.27 6.29 4.82
CA ILE A 25 22.91 4.93 4.41
C ILE A 25 24.19 4.14 4.10
N PRO A 26 24.56 3.13 4.90
CA PRO A 26 25.77 2.35 4.65
C PRO A 26 25.79 1.75 3.24
N ASN A 27 26.90 1.93 2.54
CA ASN A 27 27.12 1.45 1.16
C ASN A 27 26.21 2.10 0.10
N LEU A 28 25.66 3.29 0.37
CA LEU A 28 24.79 4.02 -0.56
C LEU A 28 25.06 5.53 -0.47
N GLU A 29 26.29 5.93 -0.81
CA GLU A 29 26.73 7.34 -0.76
C GLU A 29 26.09 8.21 -1.86
N ASP A 30 25.71 7.59 -2.99
CA ASP A 30 25.07 8.27 -4.12
C ASP A 30 24.14 7.32 -4.86
N VAL A 31 23.09 7.87 -5.47
CA VAL A 31 22.10 7.12 -6.27
C VAL A 31 21.54 7.99 -7.38
N THR A 32 21.12 7.33 -8.46
CA THR A 32 20.27 7.94 -9.48
C THR A 32 18.82 7.53 -9.26
N SER A 33 17.89 8.41 -9.63
CA SER A 33 16.45 8.15 -9.64
C SER A 33 16.12 6.89 -10.45
N GLN A 34 16.83 6.60 -11.54
CA GLN A 34 16.66 5.39 -12.33
C GLN A 34 17.00 4.10 -11.57
N GLN A 35 18.08 4.10 -10.76
CA GLN A 35 18.39 2.97 -9.88
C GLN A 35 17.30 2.79 -8.83
N LEU A 36 16.81 3.88 -8.27
CA LEU A 36 15.73 3.86 -7.29
C LEU A 36 14.43 3.27 -7.87
N TYR A 37 14.05 3.64 -9.11
CA TYR A 37 12.89 3.03 -9.78
C TYR A 37 13.06 1.54 -9.99
N ARG A 38 14.22 1.09 -10.49
CA ARG A 38 14.49 -0.35 -10.68
C ARG A 38 14.46 -1.12 -9.35
N ALA A 39 14.89 -0.49 -8.26
CA ALA A 39 14.77 -1.08 -6.93
C ALA A 39 13.31 -1.25 -6.48
N MET A 40 12.38 -0.41 -6.95
CA MET A 40 10.95 -0.62 -6.67
C MET A 40 10.40 -1.86 -7.36
N ASP A 41 10.86 -2.19 -8.56
CA ASP A 41 10.44 -3.42 -9.25
C ASP A 41 10.85 -4.66 -8.45
N MET A 42 12.07 -4.64 -7.90
CA MET A 42 12.56 -5.67 -6.98
C MET A 42 11.71 -5.74 -5.71
N LEU A 43 11.38 -4.59 -5.11
CA LEU A 43 10.54 -4.52 -3.92
C LEU A 43 9.13 -5.07 -4.19
N LEU A 44 8.55 -4.74 -5.35
CA LEU A 44 7.24 -5.22 -5.77
C LEU A 44 7.26 -6.75 -5.97
N ALA A 45 8.31 -7.29 -6.57
CA ALA A 45 8.46 -8.73 -6.79
C ALA A 45 8.51 -9.55 -5.49
N VAL A 46 9.01 -8.96 -4.39
CA VAL A 46 9.09 -9.64 -3.07
C VAL A 46 8.01 -9.20 -2.09
N ARG A 47 7.09 -8.32 -2.50
CA ARG A 47 6.12 -7.64 -1.64
C ARG A 47 5.40 -8.59 -0.67
N GLU A 48 4.79 -9.65 -1.18
CA GLU A 48 3.98 -10.56 -0.35
C GLU A 48 4.82 -11.22 0.75
N GLY A 49 6.02 -11.70 0.40
CA GLY A 49 6.94 -12.30 1.35
C GLY A 49 7.47 -11.29 2.36
N LEU A 50 7.78 -10.07 1.90
CA LEU A 50 8.30 -9.00 2.74
C LEU A 50 7.26 -8.52 3.75
N GLU A 51 6.03 -8.23 3.31
CA GLU A 51 4.94 -7.80 4.20
C GLU A 51 4.68 -8.83 5.29
N LYS A 52 4.62 -10.11 4.93
CA LYS A 52 4.47 -11.21 5.87
C LYS A 52 5.61 -11.25 6.88
N GLN A 53 6.86 -11.17 6.43
CA GLN A 53 8.03 -11.19 7.32
C GLN A 53 8.07 -10.00 8.26
N VAL A 54 7.79 -8.78 7.77
CA VAL A 54 7.74 -7.56 8.58
C VAL A 54 6.68 -7.72 9.66
N TYR A 55 5.47 -8.14 9.27
CA TYR A 55 4.38 -8.32 10.21
C TYR A 55 4.72 -9.33 11.32
N PHE A 56 5.17 -10.54 10.97
CA PHE A 56 5.50 -11.56 11.98
C PHE A 56 6.70 -11.16 12.86
N SER A 57 7.65 -10.39 12.32
CA SER A 57 8.75 -9.84 13.12
C SER A 57 8.24 -8.87 14.18
N VAL A 58 7.34 -7.96 13.80
CA VAL A 58 6.69 -7.02 14.73
C VAL A 58 5.80 -7.76 15.73
N ALA A 59 4.99 -8.72 15.26
CA ALA A 59 4.12 -9.50 16.10
C ALA A 59 4.89 -10.30 17.16
N ASN A 60 6.00 -10.93 16.78
CA ASN A 60 6.87 -11.63 17.72
C ASN A 60 7.59 -10.68 18.68
N LEU A 61 8.11 -9.55 18.18
CA LEU A 61 8.83 -8.58 19.01
C LEU A 61 7.92 -7.94 20.08
N LEU A 62 6.67 -7.66 19.72
CA LEU A 62 5.70 -6.99 20.59
C LEU A 62 4.74 -7.96 21.30
N ASN A 63 4.88 -9.28 21.08
CA ASN A 63 3.94 -10.31 21.52
C ASN A 63 2.48 -9.97 21.19
N LEU A 64 2.22 -9.58 19.93
CA LEU A 64 0.88 -9.20 19.49
C LEU A 64 -0.03 -10.42 19.44
N GLU A 65 -1.21 -10.28 20.03
CA GLU A 65 -2.33 -11.19 19.82
C GLU A 65 -3.25 -10.61 18.73
N VAL A 66 -3.62 -11.45 17.76
CA VAL A 66 -4.52 -11.05 16.68
C VAL A 66 -5.90 -11.60 16.96
N ASP A 67 -6.67 -10.88 17.76
CA ASP A 67 -8.05 -11.25 18.07
C ASP A 67 -9.07 -10.44 17.26
N LEU A 68 -8.67 -9.25 16.79
CA LEU A 68 -9.49 -8.31 16.04
C LEU A 68 -8.70 -7.71 14.88
N ILE A 69 -9.29 -7.74 13.68
CA ILE A 69 -8.77 -7.05 12.51
C ILE A 69 -9.76 -5.98 12.08
N TYR A 70 -9.25 -4.75 11.98
CA TYR A 70 -9.93 -3.66 11.30
C TYR A 70 -9.45 -3.61 9.85
N PHE A 71 -10.40 -3.53 8.93
CA PHE A 71 -10.11 -3.35 7.51
C PHE A 71 -10.93 -2.19 6.96
N ASP A 72 -10.26 -1.31 6.24
CA ASP A 72 -10.87 -0.24 5.47
C ASP A 72 -10.15 -0.08 4.13
N THR A 73 -10.88 0.47 3.16
CA THR A 73 -10.34 0.89 1.87
C THR A 73 -10.21 2.41 1.85
N THR A 74 -9.35 2.94 1.00
CA THR A 74 -9.36 4.34 0.61
C THR A 74 -9.08 4.43 -0.89
N SER A 75 -9.35 5.57 -1.51
CA SER A 75 -8.91 5.81 -2.88
C SER A 75 -7.91 6.95 -2.93
N SER A 76 -6.99 6.89 -3.90
CA SER A 76 -6.09 7.98 -4.25
C SER A 76 -6.23 8.25 -5.74
N TYR A 77 -6.17 9.53 -6.12
CA TYR A 77 -6.26 9.96 -7.50
C TYR A 77 -4.90 10.39 -8.06
N PHE A 78 -4.83 10.51 -9.38
CA PHE A 78 -3.69 11.03 -10.12
C PHE A 78 -4.14 12.28 -10.88
N GLU A 79 -3.36 13.36 -10.80
CA GLU A 79 -3.54 14.57 -11.61
C GLU A 79 -3.04 14.30 -13.04
N VAL A 80 -3.73 13.40 -13.74
CA VAL A 80 -3.52 13.01 -15.13
C VAL A 80 -4.89 12.92 -15.77
N GLU A 81 -5.08 13.61 -16.88
CA GLU A 81 -6.33 13.57 -17.62
C GLU A 81 -6.59 12.14 -18.14
N PRO A 82 -7.81 11.58 -18.01
CA PRO A 82 -8.10 10.22 -18.45
C PRO A 82 -7.78 9.95 -19.93
N GLN A 83 -7.83 10.98 -20.79
CA GLN A 83 -7.49 10.85 -22.21
C GLN A 83 -5.99 10.74 -22.47
N GLU A 84 -5.14 11.11 -21.50
CA GLU A 84 -3.69 10.98 -21.57
C GLU A 84 -3.20 9.63 -21.00
N ALA A 85 -4.11 8.79 -20.52
CA ALA A 85 -3.78 7.45 -20.07
C ALA A 85 -3.14 6.63 -21.22
N PRO A 86 -2.06 5.88 -20.94
CA PRO A 86 -1.50 4.96 -21.92
C PRO A 86 -2.54 3.96 -22.43
N GLU A 87 -2.43 3.57 -23.70
CA GLU A 87 -3.27 2.51 -24.25
C GLU A 87 -3.05 1.21 -23.46
N GLY A 88 -4.15 0.58 -23.02
CA GLY A 88 -4.10 -0.62 -22.17
C GLY A 88 -3.92 -0.35 -20.67
N GLU A 89 -4.10 0.89 -20.20
CA GLU A 89 -4.19 1.17 -18.76
C GLU A 89 -5.34 0.36 -18.12
N THR A 90 -5.01 -0.49 -17.14
CA THR A 90 -5.99 -1.34 -16.43
C THR A 90 -6.05 -1.08 -14.93
N PHE A 91 -5.07 -0.36 -14.37
CA PHE A 91 -4.96 -0.22 -12.93
C PHE A 91 -5.48 1.15 -12.48
N ARG A 92 -5.04 2.23 -13.11
CA ARG A 92 -5.58 3.56 -12.83
C ARG A 92 -6.88 3.72 -13.60
N GLN A 93 -8.01 3.69 -12.90
CA GLN A 93 -9.34 3.68 -13.51
C GLN A 93 -10.22 4.75 -12.88
N LEU A 94 -11.21 5.24 -13.64
CA LEU A 94 -12.26 6.08 -13.08
C LEU A 94 -13.13 5.25 -12.13
N GLY A 95 -13.47 5.82 -10.98
CA GLY A 95 -14.25 5.12 -9.96
C GLY A 95 -14.79 6.04 -8.89
N HIS A 96 -15.33 5.44 -7.84
CA HIS A 96 -15.89 6.18 -6.72
C HIS A 96 -14.79 6.81 -5.88
N SER A 97 -14.65 8.14 -6.00
CA SER A 97 -13.63 8.91 -5.28
C SER A 97 -14.08 9.27 -3.88
N LYS A 98 -13.31 8.86 -2.85
CA LYS A 98 -13.51 9.34 -1.47
C LYS A 98 -13.15 10.84 -1.34
N ASP A 99 -12.31 11.35 -2.24
CA ASP A 99 -11.91 12.77 -2.32
C ASP A 99 -12.81 13.61 -3.24
N HIS A 100 -13.94 13.06 -3.72
CA HIS A 100 -14.89 13.75 -4.60
C HIS A 100 -14.27 14.24 -5.93
N ARG A 101 -13.30 13.50 -6.48
CA ARG A 101 -12.68 13.71 -7.80
C ARG A 101 -13.01 12.58 -8.79
N PRO A 102 -14.29 12.39 -9.17
CA PRO A 102 -14.69 11.34 -10.11
C PRO A 102 -14.18 11.60 -11.54
N ASP A 103 -13.70 12.82 -11.82
CA ASP A 103 -13.07 13.26 -13.06
C ASP A 103 -11.67 12.67 -13.25
N LEU A 104 -11.00 12.25 -12.18
CA LEU A 104 -9.63 11.78 -12.22
C LEU A 104 -9.50 10.25 -12.12
N LEU A 105 -8.46 9.73 -12.76
CA LEU A 105 -8.05 8.33 -12.62
C LEU A 105 -7.62 8.04 -11.17
N GLN A 106 -8.01 6.87 -10.68
CA GLN A 106 -7.84 6.49 -9.28
C GLN A 106 -7.28 5.08 -9.13
N THR A 107 -6.83 4.77 -7.91
CA THR A 107 -6.56 3.42 -7.41
C THR A 107 -7.22 3.25 -6.04
N VAL A 108 -7.64 2.03 -5.71
CA VAL A 108 -8.17 1.68 -4.40
C VAL A 108 -7.05 1.03 -3.58
N ILE A 109 -6.89 1.45 -2.34
CA ILE A 109 -5.87 0.96 -1.40
C ILE A 109 -6.60 0.36 -0.21
N GLY A 110 -6.24 -0.86 0.19
CA GLY A 110 -6.76 -1.51 1.38
C GLY A 110 -5.70 -1.60 2.46
N LEU A 111 -6.08 -1.46 3.73
CA LEU A 111 -5.19 -1.67 4.86
C LEU A 111 -5.92 -2.47 5.95
N ALA A 112 -5.31 -3.58 6.35
CA ALA A 112 -5.72 -4.33 7.53
C ALA A 112 -4.79 -4.01 8.70
N VAL A 113 -5.36 -3.74 9.87
CA VAL A 113 -4.62 -3.43 11.10
C VAL A 113 -5.14 -4.24 12.29
N THR A 114 -4.30 -4.45 13.30
CA THR A 114 -4.71 -5.03 14.59
C THR A 114 -5.59 -4.06 15.38
N ARG A 115 -6.12 -4.49 16.53
CA ARG A 115 -6.87 -3.61 17.45
C ARG A 115 -6.09 -2.35 17.84
N GLU A 116 -4.79 -2.48 18.01
CA GLU A 116 -3.85 -1.42 18.40
C GLU A 116 -3.43 -0.54 17.21
N GLY A 117 -3.95 -0.80 16.01
CA GLY A 117 -3.61 -0.06 14.80
C GLY A 117 -2.30 -0.48 14.15
N ILE A 118 -1.73 -1.64 14.51
CA ILE A 118 -0.50 -2.15 13.89
C ILE A 118 -0.82 -2.70 12.49
N PRO A 119 -0.13 -2.26 11.43
CA PRO A 119 -0.33 -2.78 10.07
C PRO A 119 -0.08 -4.29 9.97
N ILE A 120 -1.05 -5.01 9.42
CA ILE A 120 -0.95 -6.44 9.12
C ILE A 120 -0.54 -6.63 7.66
N ARG A 121 -1.34 -6.10 6.74
CA ARG A 121 -1.15 -6.23 5.30
C ARG A 121 -1.83 -5.07 4.58
N CYS A 122 -1.32 -4.71 3.40
CA CYS A 122 -1.97 -3.74 2.52
C CYS A 122 -2.22 -4.33 1.13
N TRP A 123 -3.14 -3.73 0.41
CA TRP A 123 -3.55 -4.11 -0.95
C TRP A 123 -3.67 -2.88 -1.83
N ALA A 124 -3.56 -3.08 -3.12
CA ALA A 124 -3.82 -2.04 -4.12
C ALA A 124 -4.58 -2.68 -5.28
N TRP A 125 -5.67 -2.05 -5.69
CA TRP A 125 -6.58 -2.51 -6.73
C TRP A 125 -6.87 -1.42 -7.76
N PRO A 126 -7.44 -1.80 -8.92
CA PRO A 126 -7.92 -0.83 -9.88
C PRO A 126 -8.89 0.20 -9.29
N GLY A 127 -8.86 1.43 -9.81
CA GLY A 127 -9.67 2.54 -9.29
C GLY A 127 -11.19 2.33 -9.32
N ASN A 128 -11.67 1.42 -10.18
CA ASN A 128 -13.07 1.06 -10.33
C ASN A 128 -13.48 -0.16 -9.48
N THR A 129 -12.59 -0.68 -8.65
CA THR A 129 -12.87 -1.81 -7.76
C THR A 129 -13.89 -1.42 -6.69
N SER A 130 -14.93 -2.24 -6.52
CA SER A 130 -15.92 -2.04 -5.47
C SER A 130 -15.45 -2.64 -4.15
N ASP A 131 -15.76 -1.95 -3.05
CA ASP A 131 -15.43 -2.39 -1.69
C ASP A 131 -15.92 -3.82 -1.39
N MET A 132 -17.09 -4.19 -1.90
CA MET A 132 -17.65 -5.56 -1.74
C MET A 132 -16.79 -6.64 -2.40
N SER A 133 -16.19 -6.33 -3.55
CA SER A 133 -15.45 -7.32 -4.34
C SER A 133 -14.12 -7.74 -3.69
N VAL A 134 -13.55 -6.90 -2.82
CA VAL A 134 -12.23 -7.16 -2.22
C VAL A 134 -12.30 -7.97 -0.93
N ILE A 135 -13.48 -8.08 -0.29
CA ILE A 135 -13.63 -8.72 1.02
C ILE A 135 -13.20 -10.18 0.99
N GLU A 136 -13.60 -10.90 -0.06
CA GLU A 136 -13.27 -12.33 -0.20
C GLU A 136 -11.77 -12.54 -0.38
N GLU A 137 -11.13 -11.72 -1.23
CA GLU A 137 -9.68 -11.73 -1.42
C GLU A 137 -8.94 -11.45 -0.11
N VAL A 138 -9.30 -10.37 0.60
CA VAL A 138 -8.71 -9.98 1.89
C VAL A 138 -8.85 -11.09 2.93
N LYS A 139 -10.02 -11.72 3.03
CA LYS A 139 -10.24 -12.84 3.94
C LYS A 139 -9.36 -14.04 3.60
N ASN A 140 -9.32 -14.44 2.33
CA ASN A 140 -8.51 -15.57 1.89
C ASN A 140 -7.01 -15.35 2.15
N ASP A 141 -6.55 -14.14 1.87
CA ASP A 141 -5.17 -13.70 2.11
C ASP A 141 -4.78 -13.76 3.58
N LEU A 142 -5.62 -13.21 4.46
CA LEU A 142 -5.37 -13.20 5.91
C LEU A 142 -5.48 -14.60 6.53
N VAL A 143 -6.40 -15.43 6.06
CA VAL A 143 -6.49 -16.85 6.46
C VAL A 143 -5.20 -17.60 6.09
N GLY A 144 -4.62 -17.32 4.91
CA GLY A 144 -3.34 -17.87 4.47
C GLY A 144 -2.17 -17.59 5.43
N TRP A 145 -2.28 -16.55 6.27
CA TRP A 145 -1.28 -16.18 7.25
C TRP A 145 -1.45 -16.91 8.60
N LYS A 146 -2.53 -17.70 8.79
CA LYS A 146 -2.79 -18.50 9.99
C LYS A 146 -2.74 -17.69 11.29
N LEU A 147 -3.37 -16.52 11.30
CA LEU A 147 -3.38 -15.57 12.43
C LEU A 147 -4.15 -16.03 13.68
N GLY A 148 -4.59 -17.29 13.75
CA GLY A 148 -5.39 -17.82 14.85
C GLY A 148 -6.89 -17.53 14.71
N ARG A 149 -7.60 -17.38 15.83
CA ARG A 149 -9.03 -17.03 15.84
C ARG A 149 -9.16 -15.51 15.76
N VAL A 150 -9.70 -15.03 14.64
CA VAL A 150 -9.81 -13.60 14.37
C VAL A 150 -11.27 -13.20 14.18
N ILE A 151 -11.67 -12.07 14.76
CA ILE A 151 -12.91 -11.36 14.44
C ILE A 151 -12.56 -10.23 13.47
N SER A 152 -13.24 -10.17 12.32
CA SER A 152 -13.07 -9.07 11.37
C SER A 152 -14.17 -8.03 11.56
N VAL A 153 -13.78 -6.76 11.62
CA VAL A 153 -14.71 -5.62 11.64
C VAL A 153 -14.48 -4.80 10.37
N VAL A 154 -15.56 -4.61 9.62
CA VAL A 154 -15.61 -3.85 8.37
C VAL A 154 -16.71 -2.81 8.45
N ASP A 155 -16.55 -1.67 7.77
CA ASP A 155 -17.59 -0.64 7.68
C ASP A 155 -18.83 -1.18 6.96
N ARG A 156 -20.00 -0.57 7.19
CA ARG A 156 -21.28 -0.90 6.56
C ARG A 156 -21.20 -0.90 5.02
N GLY A 157 -20.34 -0.07 4.43
CA GLY A 157 -20.09 -0.06 2.99
C GLY A 157 -19.68 -1.42 2.42
N PHE A 158 -19.17 -2.32 3.27
CA PHE A 158 -18.77 -3.70 2.96
C PHE A 158 -19.86 -4.75 3.25
N SER A 159 -21.09 -4.33 3.55
CA SER A 159 -22.21 -5.23 3.92
C SER A 159 -23.48 -5.01 3.11
N SER A 160 -23.44 -4.19 2.06
CA SER A 160 -24.59 -3.79 1.25
C SER A 160 -24.58 -4.41 -0.14
#